data_AF-A0A257V9V4-F1
#
_entry.id   AF-A0A257V9V4-F1
#
_cell.length_a   1.000
_cell.length_b   1.000
_cell.length_c   1.000
_cell.angle_alpha   90.00
_cell.angle_beta   90.00
_cell.angle_gamma   90.00
#
_symmetry.space_group_name_H-M   'P 1'
#
loop_
_entity.id
_entity.type
_entity.pdbx_description
1 polymer ?
#
loop_
_entity_poly.entity_id
_entity_poly.type
_entity_poly.pdbx_seq_one_letter_code
_entity_poly.pdbx_strand_id
1 'polypeptide(L)'
;MRAMPKLTIDGHEVEVAAGTNLIEAARAAGVAIPYFCYHPYLTVVGQCRICMVEIAGQPRLALGCATPAADGMVVKVESSERAREAREAVMEFLLANHPLDCPVCDQAGECLLQDHSMREQNSAFSTHMTETRRTFPGYERRLIGPHVVQNQNRCIHCSRCIRFTREISGTAALTYKSRGNSTFIDTFDGTAFDDPMSACAADVCPVGALTVREFRFRKRSWKLLSTPSVCPGCSIGCNIFIDHHERVVYRFTPRENPAINATWLCDHGRFLAESLNEQAYLEPQHRTGGQTVRVGWGEALAGIAAELRDAAALRVVASANLSNEELFLARELFGRHLKGEIAVPVAPGEPRKMRNGKGDWLQATDPHPNSAGARRLGINVVDGEGLSRFLYGGAGLTLILDPGAHPFLASPEALQLLRVGTTVVWARREHAAAHAATWLLPTPSLAGNEGTFTSSAGAVQRFVQAFTAPGTVHRTATGAMSPSCPTIASPWGPPGEARPLWLTLTALAHELGVPALDFASPADVFAVMARNDKAFAGLAWETLGGLQQHESFRERQHVG
;
A
#
# COMPACT_ATOMS: atom_id res chain seq x y z
N MET A 1 -26.71 24.78 -8.47
CA MET A 1 -25.38 24.35 -8.98
C MET A 1 -24.53 25.59 -9.14
N ARG A 2 -23.30 25.62 -8.60
CA ARG A 2 -22.35 26.70 -8.94
C ARG A 2 -21.95 26.49 -10.41
N ALA A 3 -21.91 27.56 -11.20
CA ALA A 3 -21.48 27.50 -12.60
C ALA A 3 -20.06 26.90 -12.68
N MET A 4 -19.86 25.96 -13.60
CA MET A 4 -18.54 25.38 -13.88
C MET A 4 -17.77 26.37 -14.76
N PRO A 5 -16.70 27.01 -14.26
CA PRO A 5 -15.93 27.97 -15.06
C PRO A 5 -15.30 27.29 -16.27
N LYS A 6 -15.47 27.91 -17.45
CA LYS A 6 -14.75 27.56 -18.68
C LYS A 6 -13.59 28.54 -18.86
N LEU A 7 -12.37 28.03 -19.00
CA LEU A 7 -11.17 28.83 -19.16
C LEU A 7 -10.24 28.24 -20.23
N THR A 8 -9.31 29.05 -20.72
CA THR A 8 -8.28 28.62 -21.68
C THR A 8 -6.92 28.62 -21.00
N ILE A 9 -6.18 27.51 -21.08
CA ILE A 9 -4.84 27.34 -20.51
C ILE A 9 -3.89 26.91 -21.64
N ASP A 10 -2.91 27.76 -21.99
CA ASP A 10 -1.99 27.53 -23.12
C ASP A 10 -2.71 27.06 -24.40
N GLY A 11 -3.83 27.72 -24.72
CA GLY A 11 -4.64 27.42 -25.92
C GLY A 11 -5.63 26.24 -25.76
N HIS A 12 -5.59 25.50 -24.65
CA HIS A 12 -6.50 24.40 -24.37
C HIS A 12 -7.70 24.90 -23.57
N GLU A 13 -8.92 24.74 -24.11
CA GLU A 13 -10.13 24.98 -23.34
C GLU A 13 -10.34 23.87 -22.31
N VAL A 14 -10.65 24.26 -21.08
CA VAL A 14 -10.95 23.34 -19.99
C VAL A 14 -12.13 23.85 -19.18
N GLU A 15 -12.96 22.94 -18.69
CA GLU A 15 -14.07 23.23 -17.80
C GLU A 15 -13.85 22.49 -16.48
N VAL A 16 -13.92 23.20 -15.35
CA VAL A 16 -13.60 22.65 -14.03
C VAL A 16 -14.67 22.98 -13.00
N ALA A 17 -14.70 22.23 -11.91
CA ALA A 17 -15.58 22.53 -10.79
C ALA A 17 -15.29 23.93 -10.20
N ALA A 18 -16.32 24.64 -9.76
CA ALA A 18 -16.17 25.96 -9.14
C ALA A 18 -15.29 25.89 -7.88
N GLY A 19 -14.29 26.77 -7.79
CA GLY A 19 -13.33 26.82 -6.69
C GLY A 19 -12.04 26.02 -6.92
N THR A 20 -11.95 25.27 -8.02
CA THR A 20 -10.70 24.65 -8.50
C THR A 20 -9.64 25.73 -8.70
N ASN A 21 -8.43 25.54 -8.16
CA ASN A 21 -7.32 26.48 -8.38
C ASN A 21 -6.66 26.26 -9.75
N LEU A 22 -5.84 27.21 -10.22
CA LEU A 22 -5.22 27.11 -11.54
C LEU A 22 -4.21 25.95 -11.68
N ILE A 23 -3.60 25.44 -10.61
CA ILE A 23 -2.74 24.23 -10.69
C ILE A 23 -3.56 23.02 -11.11
N GLU A 24 -4.68 22.78 -10.43
CA GLU A 24 -5.58 21.66 -10.73
C GLU A 24 -6.29 21.85 -12.07
N ALA A 25 -6.67 23.10 -12.41
CA ALA A 25 -7.26 23.40 -13.71
C ALA A 25 -6.28 23.16 -14.87
N ALA A 26 -5.02 23.58 -14.71
CA ALA A 26 -3.98 23.30 -15.69
C ALA A 26 -3.73 21.80 -15.83
N ARG A 27 -3.72 21.05 -14.70
CA ARG A 27 -3.61 19.59 -14.72
C ARG A 27 -4.74 18.94 -15.52
N ALA A 28 -5.98 19.42 -15.37
CA ALA A 28 -7.12 18.95 -16.16
C ALA A 28 -6.98 19.28 -17.66
N ALA A 29 -6.28 20.36 -18.01
CA ALA A 29 -5.92 20.72 -19.39
C ALA A 29 -4.66 20.02 -19.92
N GLY A 30 -4.03 19.11 -19.14
CA GLY A 30 -2.77 18.46 -19.53
C GLY A 30 -1.52 19.34 -19.40
N VAL A 31 -1.64 20.53 -18.81
CA VAL A 31 -0.55 21.48 -18.59
C VAL A 31 -0.05 21.38 -17.15
N ALA A 32 1.26 21.21 -16.97
CA ALA A 32 1.86 21.07 -15.65
C ALA A 32 2.39 22.41 -15.13
N ILE A 33 1.84 22.90 -14.01
CA ILE A 33 2.38 24.04 -13.26
C ILE A 33 3.22 23.49 -12.10
N PRO A 34 4.51 23.89 -11.93
CA PRO A 34 5.34 23.41 -10.84
C PRO A 34 4.87 23.95 -9.49
N TYR A 35 5.09 23.17 -8.42
CA TYR A 35 4.74 23.57 -7.06
C TYR A 35 5.59 22.90 -5.98
N PHE A 36 5.83 23.61 -4.88
CA PHE A 36 6.50 23.08 -3.66
C PHE A 36 5.64 23.15 -2.41
N CYS A 37 4.95 24.27 -2.15
CA CYS A 37 4.15 24.41 -0.94
C CYS A 37 2.71 23.92 -1.13
N TYR A 38 2.17 23.98 -2.33
CA TYR A 38 0.83 23.45 -2.62
C TYR A 38 0.76 21.95 -2.38
N HIS A 39 -0.31 21.48 -1.77
CA HIS A 39 -0.66 20.07 -1.60
C HIS A 39 -2.19 19.99 -1.58
N PRO A 40 -2.84 19.10 -2.34
CA PRO A 40 -4.30 19.10 -2.50
C PRO A 40 -5.09 19.04 -1.19
N TYR A 41 -4.56 18.33 -0.19
CA TYR A 41 -5.20 18.13 1.12
C TYR A 41 -4.66 19.04 2.24
N LEU A 42 -3.92 20.11 1.93
CA LEU A 42 -3.44 21.07 2.93
C LEU A 42 -3.82 22.50 2.53
N THR A 43 -3.98 23.37 3.52
CA THR A 43 -4.35 24.78 3.32
C THR A 43 -3.36 25.50 2.40
N VAL A 44 -3.86 26.27 1.43
CA VAL A 44 -3.03 27.01 0.47
C VAL A 44 -2.32 28.19 1.15
N VAL A 45 -1.01 28.34 0.91
CA VAL A 45 -0.18 29.40 1.53
C VAL A 45 0.59 30.27 0.53
N GLY A 46 0.82 29.81 -0.70
CA GLY A 46 1.47 30.60 -1.75
C GLY A 46 2.92 31.04 -1.48
N GLN A 47 3.62 30.47 -0.50
CA GLN A 47 4.92 31.00 -0.05
C GLN A 47 6.11 30.63 -0.96
N CYS A 48 6.05 29.50 -1.68
CA CYS A 48 7.19 29.07 -2.51
C CYS A 48 7.29 29.78 -3.86
N ARG A 49 6.22 30.46 -4.30
CA ARG A 49 6.14 31.29 -5.52
C ARG A 49 6.43 30.62 -6.87
N ILE A 50 6.88 29.36 -6.92
CA ILE A 50 7.19 28.65 -8.18
C ILE A 50 5.98 28.45 -9.11
N CYS A 51 4.75 28.48 -8.59
CA CYS A 51 3.54 28.28 -9.40
C CYS A 51 3.04 29.55 -10.11
N MET A 52 3.93 30.49 -10.42
CA MET A 52 3.55 31.75 -11.06
C MET A 52 3.11 31.52 -12.52
N VAL A 53 1.98 32.13 -12.88
CA VAL A 53 1.37 32.06 -14.21
C VAL A 53 0.96 33.46 -14.68
N GLU A 54 0.94 33.67 -15.99
CA GLU A 54 0.41 34.90 -16.58
C GLU A 54 -1.08 34.74 -16.86
N ILE A 55 -1.88 35.73 -16.48
CA ILE A 55 -3.30 35.81 -16.83
C ILE A 55 -3.46 37.00 -17.76
N ALA A 56 -4.06 36.79 -18.93
CA ALA A 56 -4.25 37.85 -19.91
C ALA A 56 -5.00 39.05 -19.30
N GLY A 57 -4.50 40.26 -19.56
CA GLY A 57 -5.06 41.49 -18.99
C GLY A 57 -4.62 41.81 -17.55
N GLN A 58 -3.87 40.92 -16.87
CA GLN A 58 -3.31 41.21 -15.56
C GLN A 58 -1.85 41.70 -15.65
N PRO A 59 -1.48 42.82 -15.00
CA PRO A 59 -0.13 43.36 -15.08
C PRO A 59 0.90 42.52 -14.30
N ARG A 60 0.46 41.83 -13.25
CA ARG A 60 1.30 40.98 -12.38
C ARG A 60 1.01 39.51 -12.63
N LEU A 61 2.04 38.67 -12.45
CA LEU A 61 1.86 37.23 -12.44
C LEU A 61 1.01 36.81 -11.24
N ALA A 62 0.12 35.85 -11.48
CA ALA A 62 -0.75 35.29 -10.46
C ALA A 62 -0.14 34.01 -9.88
N LEU A 63 -0.53 33.66 -8.65
CA LEU A 63 -0.15 32.39 -8.05
C LEU A 63 -1.16 31.32 -8.41
N GLY A 64 -0.76 30.32 -9.19
CA GLY A 64 -1.66 29.26 -9.62
C GLY A 64 -2.33 28.50 -8.47
N CYS A 65 -1.64 28.31 -7.34
CA CYS A 65 -2.23 27.64 -6.17
C CYS A 65 -3.33 28.43 -5.46
N ALA A 66 -3.28 29.77 -5.50
CA ALA A 66 -4.15 30.64 -4.72
C ALA A 66 -5.25 31.29 -5.56
N THR A 67 -5.07 31.34 -6.88
CA THR A 67 -6.04 31.90 -7.81
C THR A 67 -7.07 30.83 -8.19
N PRO A 68 -8.37 31.03 -7.88
CA PRO A 68 -9.44 30.16 -8.38
C PRO A 68 -9.64 30.36 -9.88
N ALA A 69 -9.95 29.27 -10.59
CA ALA A 69 -10.39 29.32 -11.97
C ALA A 69 -11.71 30.10 -12.08
N ALA A 70 -11.78 31.04 -13.02
CA ALA A 70 -12.96 31.82 -13.32
C ALA A 70 -13.29 31.74 -14.81
N ASP A 71 -14.55 31.96 -15.14
CA ASP A 71 -15.06 31.89 -16.51
C ASP A 71 -14.39 32.94 -17.41
N GLY A 72 -14.03 32.53 -18.62
CA GLY A 72 -13.34 33.36 -19.61
C GLY A 72 -11.88 33.70 -19.28
N MET A 73 -11.29 33.13 -18.22
CA MET A 73 -9.86 33.33 -17.95
C MET A 73 -9.00 32.76 -19.08
N VAL A 74 -7.98 33.52 -19.49
CA VAL A 74 -6.94 33.05 -20.41
C VAL A 74 -5.63 33.03 -19.65
N VAL A 75 -5.15 31.83 -19.34
CA VAL A 75 -3.94 31.58 -18.55
C VAL A 75 -2.83 31.09 -19.48
N LYS A 76 -1.65 31.70 -19.37
CA LYS A 76 -0.44 31.30 -20.08
C LYS A 76 0.56 30.76 -19.06
N VAL A 77 1.02 29.53 -19.27
CA VAL A 77 1.94 28.83 -18.35
C VAL A 77 3.30 28.65 -19.02
N GLU A 78 3.37 27.82 -20.06
CA GLU A 78 4.60 27.56 -20.83
C GLU A 78 4.76 28.54 -22.00
N SER A 79 3.63 29.07 -22.49
CA SER A 79 3.61 30.08 -23.56
C SER A 79 3.98 31.50 -23.10
N SER A 80 4.16 31.73 -21.79
CA SER A 80 4.55 33.03 -21.24
C SER A 80 6.04 33.04 -20.86
N GLU A 81 6.82 33.85 -21.57
CA GLU A 81 8.22 34.14 -21.25
C GLU A 81 8.36 34.75 -19.85
N ARG A 82 7.50 35.73 -19.52
CA ARG A 82 7.47 36.36 -18.19
C ARG A 82 7.25 35.36 -17.07
N ALA A 83 6.36 34.39 -17.25
CA ALA A 83 6.10 33.36 -16.26
C ALA A 83 7.31 32.43 -16.11
N ARG A 84 7.97 32.05 -17.22
CA ARG A 84 9.17 31.21 -17.21
C ARG A 84 10.35 31.90 -16.51
N GLU A 85 10.64 33.16 -16.86
CA GLU A 85 11.70 33.94 -16.20
C GLU A 85 11.47 34.04 -14.69
N ALA A 86 10.22 34.26 -14.25
CA ALA A 86 9.90 34.32 -12.84
C ALA A 86 10.10 32.96 -12.13
N ARG A 87 9.79 31.84 -12.79
CA ARG A 87 10.02 30.50 -12.24
C ARG A 87 11.51 30.17 -12.15
N GLU A 88 12.29 30.53 -13.16
CA GLU A 88 13.74 30.38 -13.16
C GLU A 88 14.39 31.18 -12.01
N ALA A 89 14.00 32.44 -11.82
CA ALA A 89 14.49 33.26 -10.71
C ALA A 89 14.10 32.67 -9.34
N VAL A 90 12.87 32.16 -9.19
CA VAL A 90 12.45 31.48 -7.96
C VAL A 90 13.29 30.23 -7.71
N MET A 91 13.59 29.43 -8.74
CA MET A 91 14.46 28.27 -8.61
C MET A 91 15.88 28.66 -8.18
N GLU A 92 16.43 29.74 -8.74
CA GLU A 92 17.73 30.25 -8.31
C GLU A 92 17.75 30.62 -6.83
N PHE A 93 16.72 31.33 -6.32
CA PHE A 93 16.62 31.65 -4.90
C PHE A 93 16.48 30.41 -4.00
N LEU A 94 15.73 29.39 -4.45
CA LEU A 94 15.56 28.14 -3.69
C LEU A 94 16.86 27.34 -3.61
N LEU A 95 17.67 27.37 -4.68
CA LEU A 95 18.95 26.66 -4.76
C LEU A 95 20.12 27.45 -4.14
N ALA A 96 20.00 28.78 -4.00
CA ALA A 96 21.04 29.66 -3.51
C ALA A 96 21.64 29.22 -2.16
N ASN A 97 20.79 28.76 -1.22
CA ASN A 97 21.21 28.25 0.08
C ASN A 97 21.03 26.72 0.24
N HIS A 98 20.63 26.01 -0.82
CA HIS A 98 20.47 24.56 -0.76
C HIS A 98 21.85 23.87 -0.89
N PRO A 99 22.16 22.86 -0.05
CA PRO A 99 23.43 22.16 -0.11
C PRO A 99 23.52 21.27 -1.35
N LEU A 100 24.75 21.03 -1.83
CA LEU A 100 25.05 20.13 -2.94
C LEU A 100 25.06 18.66 -2.49
N ASP A 101 24.00 18.26 -1.80
CA ASP A 101 23.87 16.97 -1.14
C ASP A 101 23.26 15.88 -2.03
N CYS A 102 22.88 16.18 -3.29
CA CYS A 102 22.15 15.24 -4.16
C CYS A 102 22.74 13.83 -4.19
N PRO A 103 24.08 13.61 -4.27
CA PRO A 103 24.66 12.27 -4.25
C PRO A 103 24.41 11.49 -2.94
N VAL A 104 24.28 12.17 -1.80
CA VAL A 104 24.09 11.58 -0.47
C VAL A 104 22.67 11.80 0.09
N CYS A 105 21.81 12.46 -0.67
CA CYS A 105 20.41 12.69 -0.33
C CYS A 105 19.60 11.44 -0.66
N ASP A 106 18.76 10.99 0.27
CA ASP A 106 17.91 9.81 0.07
C ASP A 106 16.75 10.10 -0.89
N GLN A 107 16.24 11.34 -0.86
CA GLN A 107 15.19 11.84 -1.76
C GLN A 107 15.66 11.96 -3.21
N ALA A 108 16.97 11.87 -3.49
CA ALA A 108 17.48 12.02 -4.85
C ALA A 108 16.76 11.06 -5.81
N GLY A 109 16.39 11.58 -6.98
CA GLY A 109 15.60 10.88 -7.98
C GLY A 109 14.11 10.73 -7.67
N GLU A 110 13.63 11.14 -6.48
CA GLU A 110 12.22 11.41 -6.13
C GLU A 110 12.06 12.79 -5.47
N CYS A 111 12.88 13.75 -5.88
CA CYS A 111 12.98 15.08 -5.30
C CYS A 111 12.38 16.12 -6.23
N LEU A 112 11.24 16.70 -5.84
CA LEU A 112 10.61 17.78 -6.62
C LEU A 112 11.54 18.96 -6.89
N LEU A 113 12.49 19.26 -5.98
CA LEU A 113 13.42 20.36 -6.19
C LEU A 113 14.42 20.06 -7.31
N GLN A 114 14.84 18.79 -7.40
CA GLN A 114 15.69 18.31 -8.48
C GLN A 114 14.92 18.37 -9.80
N ASP A 115 13.72 17.81 -9.85
CA ASP A 115 12.93 17.71 -11.08
C ASP A 115 12.55 19.10 -11.62
N HIS A 116 12.09 20.01 -10.75
CA HIS A 116 11.75 21.38 -11.16
C HIS A 116 13.00 22.19 -11.52
N SER A 117 14.15 21.96 -10.90
CA SER A 117 15.42 22.60 -11.31
C SER A 117 15.81 22.18 -12.72
N MET A 118 15.74 20.87 -13.03
CA MET A 118 16.04 20.37 -14.37
C MET A 118 15.06 20.91 -15.42
N ARG A 119 13.78 20.99 -15.09
CA ARG A 119 12.73 21.47 -16.01
C ARG A 119 12.79 22.97 -16.24
N GLU A 120 12.88 23.77 -15.18
CA GLU A 120 12.71 25.23 -15.29
C GLU A 120 14.00 25.95 -15.72
N GLN A 121 15.19 25.37 -15.50
CA GLN A 121 16.47 26.04 -15.79
C GLN A 121 17.03 25.77 -17.20
N ASN A 122 16.22 25.23 -18.13
CA ASN A 122 16.48 25.11 -19.57
C ASN A 122 17.92 24.75 -19.99
N SER A 123 18.57 23.85 -19.25
CA SER A 123 19.96 23.41 -19.50
C SER A 123 21.08 24.45 -19.31
N ALA A 124 20.81 25.64 -18.76
CA ALA A 124 21.86 26.60 -18.46
C ALA A 124 22.77 26.11 -17.32
N PHE A 125 22.20 25.37 -16.35
CA PHE A 125 22.88 24.73 -15.21
C PHE A 125 23.98 25.58 -14.55
N SER A 126 23.83 26.90 -14.56
CA SER A 126 24.76 27.86 -14.01
C SER A 126 24.20 28.47 -12.73
N THR A 127 25.07 28.79 -11.79
CA THR A 127 24.71 29.50 -10.55
C THR A 127 25.43 30.83 -10.54
N HIS A 128 24.70 31.92 -10.30
CA HIS A 128 25.33 33.22 -10.02
C HIS A 128 25.74 33.33 -8.55
N MET A 129 25.25 32.43 -7.69
CA MET A 129 25.58 32.38 -6.26
C MET A 129 27.01 31.87 -6.05
N THR A 130 27.89 32.75 -5.59
CA THR A 130 29.31 32.47 -5.28
C THR A 130 29.60 32.56 -3.78
N GLU A 131 28.64 33.06 -3.02
CA GLU A 131 28.70 33.29 -1.60
C GLU A 131 28.62 31.99 -0.79
N THR A 132 29.08 32.06 0.45
CA THR A 132 28.95 30.96 1.40
C THR A 132 27.47 30.69 1.69
N ARG A 133 27.06 29.44 1.44
CA ARG A 133 25.71 28.97 1.74
C ARG A 133 25.45 28.99 3.24
N ARG A 134 24.23 29.34 3.60
CA ARG A 134 23.74 29.19 4.97
C ARG A 134 23.80 27.72 5.40
N THR A 135 24.27 27.50 6.62
CA THR A 135 24.21 26.21 7.30
C THR A 135 23.56 26.36 8.67
N PHE A 136 23.06 25.25 9.21
CA PHE A 136 22.53 25.13 10.56
C PHE A 136 23.36 24.13 11.36
N PRO A 137 24.43 24.61 12.03
CA PRO A 137 25.26 23.77 12.87
C PRO A 137 24.44 22.99 13.90
N GLY A 138 24.62 21.66 13.93
CA GLY A 138 23.89 20.75 14.80
C GLY A 138 22.54 20.27 14.25
N TYR A 139 22.08 20.74 13.09
CA TYR A 139 20.82 20.35 12.45
C TYR A 139 21.01 19.68 11.08
N GLU A 140 22.22 19.21 10.78
CA GLU A 140 22.58 18.57 9.52
C GLU A 140 22.07 17.11 9.45
N ARG A 141 21.93 16.47 10.62
CA ARG A 141 21.36 15.12 10.73
C ARG A 141 20.92 14.86 12.17
N ARG A 142 19.63 15.01 12.44
CA ARG A 142 19.05 14.67 13.73
C ARG A 142 17.85 13.76 13.58
N LEU A 143 17.75 12.81 14.49
CA LEU A 143 16.51 12.07 14.68
C LEU A 143 15.59 12.94 15.55
N ILE A 144 14.44 13.35 15.01
CA ILE A 144 13.51 14.25 15.72
C ILE A 144 12.36 13.52 16.39
N GLY A 145 12.24 12.21 16.16
CA GLY A 145 11.21 11.31 16.69
C GLY A 145 11.58 9.87 16.36
N PRO A 146 10.72 8.86 16.58
CA PRO A 146 11.08 7.47 16.30
C PRO A 146 11.46 7.24 14.84
N HIS A 147 10.78 7.88 13.87
CA HIS A 147 10.90 7.49 12.46
C HIS A 147 11.47 8.57 11.52
N VAL A 148 11.55 9.83 11.95
CA VAL A 148 11.90 10.95 11.05
C VAL A 148 13.31 11.47 11.31
N VAL A 149 14.15 11.41 10.28
CA VAL A 149 15.47 12.03 10.24
C VAL A 149 15.38 13.38 9.56
N GLN A 150 15.88 14.40 10.24
CA GLN A 150 15.86 15.80 9.82
C GLN A 150 17.25 16.26 9.37
N ASN A 151 17.28 17.01 8.26
CA ASN A 151 18.41 17.83 7.83
C ASN A 151 17.88 19.21 7.42
N GLN A 152 18.13 20.24 8.24
CA GLN A 152 17.61 21.59 8.01
C GLN A 152 18.32 22.36 6.90
N ASN A 153 19.56 21.98 6.54
CA ASN A 153 20.24 22.61 5.42
C ASN A 153 19.50 22.37 4.11
N ARG A 154 18.82 21.23 3.97
CA ARG A 154 18.03 20.87 2.78
C ARG A 154 16.64 21.50 2.73
N CYS A 155 16.18 22.12 3.82
CA CYS A 155 14.82 22.63 3.92
C CYS A 155 14.63 23.91 3.09
N ILE A 156 13.56 23.94 2.27
CA ILE A 156 13.17 25.10 1.46
C ILE A 156 12.01 25.91 2.07
N HIS A 157 11.67 25.66 3.34
CA HIS A 157 10.61 26.36 4.07
C HIS A 157 9.23 26.36 3.37
N CYS A 158 8.84 25.24 2.78
CA CYS A 158 7.53 25.09 2.13
C CYS A 158 6.35 24.87 3.11
N SER A 159 6.64 24.83 4.42
CA SER A 159 5.72 24.57 5.56
C SER A 159 4.76 23.38 5.44
N ARG A 160 4.93 22.48 4.46
CA ARG A 160 4.03 21.32 4.29
C ARG A 160 3.99 20.44 5.53
N CYS A 161 5.14 20.15 6.14
CA CYS A 161 5.22 19.36 7.37
C CYS A 161 4.54 20.04 8.57
N ILE A 162 4.70 21.36 8.74
CA ILE A 162 4.03 22.13 9.79
C ILE A 162 2.50 22.06 9.60
N ARG A 163 2.01 22.35 8.39
CA ARG A 163 0.59 22.26 8.06
C ARG A 163 0.03 20.86 8.22
N PHE A 164 0.76 19.83 7.79
CA PHE A 164 0.40 18.43 8.03
C PHE A 164 0.18 18.16 9.53
N THR A 165 1.15 18.52 10.38
CA THR A 165 1.02 18.26 11.82
C THR A 165 -0.11 19.04 12.49
N ARG A 166 -0.46 20.23 11.98
CA ARG A 166 -1.56 21.05 12.52
C ARG A 166 -2.93 20.63 12.01
N GLU A 167 -3.04 20.37 10.72
CA GLU A 167 -4.32 20.22 10.02
C GLU A 167 -4.73 18.74 9.91
N ILE A 168 -3.77 17.82 9.81
CA ILE A 168 -4.04 16.39 9.55
C ILE A 168 -3.84 15.56 10.81
N SER A 169 -2.63 15.51 11.37
CA SER A 169 -2.38 14.70 12.57
C SER A 169 -2.92 15.36 13.84
N GLY A 170 -3.01 16.70 13.84
CA GLY A 170 -3.59 17.50 14.92
C GLY A 170 -2.65 17.68 16.12
N THR A 171 -1.37 17.30 15.99
CA THR A 171 -0.37 17.39 17.08
C THR A 171 0.37 18.72 17.12
N ALA A 172 0.38 19.46 16.01
CA ALA A 172 1.15 20.70 15.85
C ALA A 172 2.64 20.55 16.23
N ALA A 173 3.19 19.34 16.08
CA ALA A 173 4.51 18.99 16.59
C ALA A 173 5.67 19.76 15.94
N LEU A 174 5.49 20.25 14.72
CA LEU A 174 6.51 21.00 13.98
C LEU A 174 6.15 22.48 13.87
N THR A 175 7.14 23.35 14.04
CA THR A 175 6.97 24.80 13.94
C THR A 175 8.19 25.50 13.35
N TYR A 176 8.03 26.77 12.98
CA TYR A 176 9.15 27.64 12.63
C TYR A 176 9.85 28.14 13.89
N LYS A 177 11.18 28.18 13.84
CA LYS A 177 12.04 28.88 14.79
C LYS A 177 12.86 29.93 14.05
N SER A 178 13.20 31.02 14.76
CA SER A 178 13.92 32.18 14.20
C SER A 178 13.13 32.92 13.10
N ARG A 179 13.77 33.85 12.38
CA ARG A 179 13.17 34.69 11.32
C ARG A 179 14.14 34.95 10.17
N GLY A 180 13.59 35.34 9.02
CA GLY A 180 14.36 35.71 7.83
C GLY A 180 15.24 34.57 7.32
N ASN A 181 16.46 34.88 6.89
CA ASN A 181 17.42 33.88 6.45
C ASN A 181 17.87 32.94 7.58
N SER A 182 17.60 33.19 8.85
CA SER A 182 17.96 32.25 9.93
C SER A 182 16.82 31.31 10.34
N THR A 183 15.68 31.35 9.63
CA THR A 183 14.51 30.52 9.90
C THR A 183 14.80 29.04 9.66
N PHE A 184 14.41 28.16 10.57
CA PHE A 184 14.43 26.71 10.39
C PHE A 184 13.17 26.05 10.97
N ILE A 185 12.91 24.80 10.59
CA ILE A 185 11.77 24.02 11.11
C ILE A 185 12.28 23.06 12.16
N ASP A 186 11.59 22.97 13.30
CA ASP A 186 11.97 22.07 14.37
C ASP A 186 10.76 21.69 15.24
N THR A 187 10.96 20.74 16.15
CA THR A 187 9.95 20.39 17.14
C THR A 187 9.77 21.51 18.18
N PHE A 188 8.56 21.59 18.73
CA PHE A 188 8.26 22.54 19.81
C PHE A 188 9.03 22.16 21.08
N ASP A 189 9.87 23.07 21.57
CA ASP A 189 10.58 22.99 22.85
C ASP A 189 11.30 21.66 23.14
N GLY A 190 11.88 21.04 22.12
CA GLY A 190 12.66 19.81 22.28
C GLY A 190 11.83 18.54 22.45
N THR A 191 10.51 18.64 22.36
CA THR A 191 9.59 17.49 22.38
C THR A 191 9.89 16.57 21.20
N ALA A 192 9.90 15.25 21.43
CA ALA A 192 10.04 14.30 20.35
C ALA A 192 8.80 14.34 19.44
N PHE A 193 9.03 14.26 18.12
CA PHE A 193 7.97 14.11 17.13
C PHE A 193 7.46 12.67 17.11
N ASP A 194 6.75 12.30 18.16
CA ASP A 194 6.13 10.99 18.37
C ASP A 194 4.65 11.05 17.98
N ASP A 195 4.39 10.92 16.68
CA ASP A 195 3.07 11.02 16.07
C ASP A 195 2.75 9.69 15.38
N PRO A 196 1.53 9.10 15.51
CA PRO A 196 1.16 7.86 14.84
C PRO A 196 1.21 7.91 13.29
N MET A 197 1.42 9.10 12.73
CA MET A 197 1.58 9.36 11.30
C MET A 197 2.84 10.21 11.03
N SER A 198 3.86 10.11 11.88
CA SER A 198 5.06 10.96 11.82
C SER A 198 5.76 10.88 10.46
N ALA A 199 5.80 9.70 9.84
CA ALA A 199 6.46 9.50 8.56
C ALA A 199 5.73 10.19 7.38
N CYS A 200 4.45 10.56 7.52
CA CYS A 200 3.77 11.40 6.53
C CYS A 200 4.43 12.79 6.41
N ALA A 201 5.13 13.28 7.45
CA ALA A 201 5.89 14.52 7.34
C ALA A 201 7.06 14.42 6.33
N ALA A 202 7.62 13.22 6.15
CA ALA A 202 8.60 12.95 5.10
C ALA A 202 7.93 12.84 3.73
N ASP A 203 6.78 12.16 3.62
CA ASP A 203 6.04 12.05 2.34
C ASP A 203 5.64 13.43 1.78
N VAL A 204 5.19 14.36 2.63
CA VAL A 204 4.83 15.70 2.17
C VAL A 204 6.04 16.57 1.88
N CYS A 205 7.23 16.21 2.36
CA CYS A 205 8.43 16.99 2.16
C CYS A 205 8.85 16.93 0.69
N PRO A 206 8.87 18.06 -0.05
CA PRO A 206 9.23 18.03 -1.47
C PRO A 206 10.74 17.86 -1.71
N VAL A 207 11.53 17.77 -0.64
CA VAL A 207 13.00 17.75 -0.60
C VAL A 207 13.45 16.75 0.45
N GLY A 208 14.72 16.35 0.44
CA GLY A 208 15.27 15.42 1.44
C GLY A 208 15.59 16.04 2.81
N ALA A 209 14.79 17.00 3.27
CA ALA A 209 14.94 17.64 4.58
C ALA A 209 14.33 16.82 5.72
N LEU A 210 13.26 16.07 5.43
CA LEU A 210 12.68 15.07 6.33
C LEU A 210 12.66 13.74 5.58
N THR A 211 13.35 12.74 6.11
CA THR A 211 13.39 11.39 5.51
C THR A 211 13.05 10.33 6.53
N VAL A 212 12.56 9.17 6.05
CA VAL A 212 12.16 8.05 6.91
C VAL A 212 13.40 7.23 7.28
N ARG A 213 13.66 7.07 8.58
CA ARG A 213 14.84 6.37 9.12
C ARG A 213 14.98 4.95 8.57
N GLU A 214 13.88 4.22 8.49
CA GLU A 214 13.81 2.80 8.14
C GLU A 214 14.21 2.54 6.67
N PHE A 215 13.89 3.46 5.76
CA PHE A 215 14.25 3.35 4.34
C PHE A 215 15.59 4.00 4.00
N ARG A 216 16.04 4.93 4.84
CA ARG A 216 17.20 5.77 4.59
C ARG A 216 18.43 4.96 4.17
N PHE A 217 18.97 5.24 2.98
CA PHE A 217 20.14 4.59 2.39
C PHE A 217 20.01 3.10 2.09
N ARG A 218 18.81 2.53 2.12
CA ARG A 218 18.58 1.10 1.83
C ARG A 218 18.57 0.81 0.33
N LYS A 219 17.95 1.69 -0.46
CA LYS A 219 17.87 1.59 -1.92
C LYS A 219 17.65 2.98 -2.53
N ARG A 220 17.97 3.14 -3.81
CA ARG A 220 17.61 4.35 -4.57
C ARG A 220 16.22 4.21 -5.16
N SER A 221 15.45 5.30 -5.16
CA SER A 221 14.05 5.35 -5.63
C SER A 221 13.91 4.81 -7.06
N TRP A 222 14.77 5.23 -7.98
CA TRP A 222 14.76 4.78 -9.39
C TRP A 222 15.11 3.31 -9.62
N LYS A 223 15.55 2.58 -8.58
CA LYS A 223 15.72 1.12 -8.66
C LYS A 223 14.47 0.37 -8.19
N LEU A 224 13.52 1.03 -7.56
CA LEU A 224 12.33 0.36 -7.03
C LEU A 224 11.27 0.24 -8.12
N LEU A 225 10.60 -0.90 -8.14
CA LEU A 225 9.31 -1.08 -8.81
C LEU A 225 8.22 -0.81 -7.78
N SER A 226 7.18 -0.09 -8.17
CA SER A 226 6.04 0.24 -7.31
C SER A 226 4.80 -0.51 -7.77
N THR A 227 4.30 -1.41 -6.93
CA THR A 227 3.08 -2.18 -7.22
C THR A 227 1.89 -1.68 -6.41
N PRO A 228 0.73 -1.35 -7.02
CA PRO A 228 -0.47 -0.95 -6.30
C PRO A 228 -1.00 -2.06 -5.38
N SER A 229 -1.28 -1.71 -4.12
CA SER A 229 -1.78 -2.66 -3.12
C SER A 229 -2.66 -1.97 -2.06
N VAL A 230 -3.05 -2.73 -1.04
CA VAL A 230 -3.84 -2.30 0.11
C VAL A 230 -3.09 -2.68 1.39
N CYS A 231 -3.04 -1.77 2.36
CA CYS A 231 -2.34 -1.98 3.62
C CYS A 231 -2.92 -3.16 4.41
N PRO A 232 -2.11 -4.16 4.80
CA PRO A 232 -2.58 -5.32 5.57
C PRO A 232 -2.73 -5.05 7.07
N GLY A 233 -2.46 -3.82 7.54
CA GLY A 233 -2.33 -3.54 8.99
C GLY A 233 -3.61 -3.34 9.77
N CYS A 234 -4.75 -3.06 9.12
CA CYS A 234 -6.06 -2.94 9.77
C CYS A 234 -7.21 -2.90 8.75
N SER A 235 -8.43 -3.00 9.26
CA SER A 235 -9.64 -3.00 8.44
C SER A 235 -9.96 -1.68 7.71
N ILE A 236 -9.27 -0.56 8.00
CA ILE A 236 -9.47 0.69 7.24
C ILE A 236 -9.16 0.49 5.75
N GLY A 237 -8.18 -0.35 5.42
CA GLY A 237 -7.81 -0.65 4.04
C GLY A 237 -7.19 0.53 3.29
N CYS A 238 -6.20 1.21 3.89
CA CYS A 238 -5.49 2.31 3.22
C CYS A 238 -4.80 1.85 1.93
N ASN A 239 -4.87 2.65 0.87
CA ASN A 239 -4.21 2.34 -0.39
C ASN A 239 -2.72 2.67 -0.33
N ILE A 240 -1.90 1.74 -0.81
CA ILE A 240 -0.44 1.85 -0.78
C ILE A 240 0.18 1.43 -2.12
N PHE A 241 1.42 1.83 -2.33
CA PHE A 241 2.33 1.13 -3.23
C PHE A 241 3.31 0.28 -2.40
N ILE A 242 3.53 -0.95 -2.86
CA ILE A 242 4.63 -1.79 -2.39
C ILE A 242 5.84 -1.45 -3.26
N ASP A 243 6.84 -0.78 -2.69
CA ASP A 243 8.10 -0.50 -3.37
C ASP A 243 9.06 -1.68 -3.15
N HIS A 244 9.44 -2.36 -4.23
CA HIS A 244 10.27 -3.56 -4.18
C HIS A 244 11.35 -3.60 -5.27
N HIS A 245 12.39 -4.41 -5.07
CA HIS A 245 13.41 -4.70 -6.09
C HIS A 245 14.00 -6.08 -5.82
N GLU A 246 14.28 -6.86 -6.87
CA GLU A 246 14.85 -8.22 -6.74
C GLU A 246 14.07 -9.10 -5.76
N ARG A 247 12.73 -9.02 -5.79
CA ARG A 247 11.81 -9.74 -4.89
C ARG A 247 11.95 -9.40 -3.40
N VAL A 248 12.53 -8.26 -3.07
CA VAL A 248 12.60 -7.72 -1.70
C VAL A 248 11.73 -6.47 -1.60
N VAL A 249 10.79 -6.48 -0.69
CA VAL A 249 9.99 -5.31 -0.31
C VAL A 249 10.83 -4.39 0.58
N TYR A 250 10.94 -3.11 0.21
CA TYR A 250 11.72 -2.12 0.95
C TYR A 250 10.87 -1.17 1.77
N ARG A 251 9.73 -0.71 1.23
CA ARG A 251 8.83 0.21 1.94
C ARG A 251 7.42 0.18 1.38
N PHE A 252 6.48 0.66 2.18
CA PHE A 252 5.17 1.10 1.69
C PHE A 252 5.16 2.61 1.55
N THR A 253 4.52 3.08 0.49
CA THR A 253 4.23 4.51 0.29
C THR A 253 2.73 4.69 0.06
N PRO A 254 2.15 5.82 0.48
CA PRO A 254 0.72 6.03 0.32
C PRO A 254 0.35 6.14 -1.16
N ARG A 255 -0.74 5.48 -1.55
CA ARG A 255 -1.40 5.68 -2.85
C ARG A 255 -2.68 6.47 -2.63
N GLU A 256 -2.95 7.41 -3.52
CA GLU A 256 -4.08 8.32 -3.36
C GLU A 256 -5.43 7.56 -3.39
N ASN A 257 -6.25 7.78 -2.37
CA ASN A 257 -7.66 7.40 -2.37
C ASN A 257 -8.46 8.39 -1.52
N PRO A 258 -9.17 9.36 -2.13
CA PRO A 258 -9.91 10.39 -1.41
C PRO A 258 -11.00 9.83 -0.48
N ALA A 259 -11.52 8.62 -0.76
CA ALA A 259 -12.56 8.00 0.06
C ALA A 259 -12.01 7.36 1.36
N ILE A 260 -10.72 6.99 1.39
CA ILE A 260 -10.12 6.24 2.50
C ILE A 260 -9.01 7.02 3.18
N ASN A 261 -7.84 7.09 2.55
CA ASN A 261 -6.63 7.61 3.19
C ASN A 261 -6.14 8.93 2.59
N ALA A 262 -6.83 9.50 1.60
CA ALA A 262 -6.31 10.60 0.79
C ALA A 262 -4.89 10.23 0.32
N THR A 263 -3.85 10.93 0.78
CA THR A 263 -2.43 10.65 0.50
C THR A 263 -1.66 10.20 1.73
N TRP A 264 -2.34 9.76 2.79
CA TRP A 264 -1.76 9.49 4.10
C TRP A 264 -1.58 8.00 4.37
N LEU A 265 -0.63 7.66 5.25
CA LEU A 265 -0.42 6.30 5.76
C LEU A 265 0.15 6.37 7.18
N CYS A 266 -0.48 5.67 8.12
CA CYS A 266 -0.04 5.62 9.50
C CYS A 266 1.26 4.82 9.64
N ASP A 267 2.03 5.12 10.67
CA ASP A 267 3.34 4.54 10.92
C ASP A 267 3.23 3.03 11.17
N HIS A 268 2.18 2.59 11.88
CA HIS A 268 1.89 1.15 12.06
C HIS A 268 1.80 0.43 10.71
N GLY A 269 0.98 0.92 9.78
CA GLY A 269 0.83 0.29 8.47
C GLY A 269 2.10 0.37 7.63
N ARG A 270 2.77 1.52 7.66
CA ARG A 270 4.00 1.78 6.87
C ARG A 270 5.12 0.82 7.20
N PHE A 271 5.34 0.54 8.48
CA PHE A 271 6.47 -0.27 8.94
C PHE A 271 6.20 -1.78 8.96
N LEU A 272 5.07 -2.23 8.41
CA LEU A 272 4.82 -3.64 8.10
C LEU A 272 5.51 -4.11 6.82
N ALA A 273 6.07 -3.20 6.00
CA ALA A 273 6.61 -3.52 4.69
C ALA A 273 7.63 -4.67 4.69
N GLU A 274 8.63 -4.61 5.58
CA GLU A 274 9.68 -5.64 5.66
C GLU A 274 9.13 -6.99 6.13
N SER A 275 8.03 -7.01 6.89
CA SER A 275 7.41 -8.26 7.34
C SER A 275 6.89 -9.09 6.17
N LEU A 276 6.68 -8.51 4.97
CA LEU A 276 6.31 -9.24 3.76
C LEU A 276 7.46 -10.08 3.19
N ASN A 277 8.71 -9.84 3.59
CA ASN A 277 9.87 -10.60 3.16
C ASN A 277 10.08 -11.91 3.94
N GLU A 278 9.40 -12.08 5.08
CA GLU A 278 9.52 -13.28 5.90
C GLU A 278 8.91 -14.51 5.19
N GLN A 279 9.69 -15.58 5.03
CA GLN A 279 9.24 -16.86 4.47
C GLN A 279 9.98 -18.01 5.16
N ALA A 280 9.38 -18.55 6.23
CA ALA A 280 9.95 -19.64 7.03
C ALA A 280 9.80 -21.02 6.35
N TYR A 281 8.71 -21.20 5.60
CA TYR A 281 8.40 -22.47 4.95
C TYR A 281 8.45 -22.32 3.44
N LEU A 282 9.24 -23.17 2.79
CA LEU A 282 9.38 -23.20 1.34
C LEU A 282 8.74 -24.44 0.74
N GLU A 283 8.67 -25.56 1.43
CA GLU A 283 8.19 -26.82 0.87
C GLU A 283 7.03 -27.37 1.71
N PRO A 284 6.07 -28.07 1.08
CA PRO A 284 5.09 -28.86 1.81
C PRO A 284 5.76 -29.87 2.73
N GLN A 285 5.19 -30.06 3.91
CA GLN A 285 5.69 -31.02 4.88
C GLN A 285 4.57 -31.93 5.37
N HIS A 286 4.89 -33.19 5.58
CA HIS A 286 4.02 -34.19 6.18
C HIS A 286 4.69 -34.72 7.44
N ARG A 287 3.95 -34.79 8.54
CA ARG A 287 4.42 -35.33 9.81
C ARG A 287 3.78 -36.68 10.08
N THR A 288 4.62 -37.71 10.16
CA THR A 288 4.19 -39.09 10.40
C THR A 288 5.18 -39.74 11.36
N GLY A 289 4.70 -40.47 12.38
CA GLY A 289 5.56 -41.15 13.35
C GLY A 289 6.51 -40.22 14.14
N GLY A 290 6.12 -38.96 14.35
CA GLY A 290 6.94 -37.96 15.04
C GLY A 290 8.06 -37.34 14.19
N GLN A 291 8.21 -37.75 12.93
CA GLN A 291 9.19 -37.19 11.99
C GLN A 291 8.50 -36.28 10.98
N THR A 292 9.16 -35.17 10.62
CA THR A 292 8.68 -34.24 9.60
C THR A 292 9.43 -34.50 8.31
N VAL A 293 8.71 -34.85 7.25
CA VAL A 293 9.25 -35.17 5.93
C VAL A 293 8.79 -34.10 4.94
N ARG A 294 9.69 -33.65 4.07
CA ARG A 294 9.36 -32.74 2.96
C ARG A 294 8.73 -33.56 1.83
N VAL A 295 7.63 -33.08 1.29
CA VAL A 295 6.85 -33.79 0.26
C VAL A 295 6.57 -32.86 -0.92
N GLY A 296 6.31 -33.45 -2.09
CA GLY A 296 5.89 -32.69 -3.26
C GLY A 296 4.46 -32.13 -3.11
N TRP A 297 4.15 -31.06 -3.83
CA TRP A 297 2.79 -30.49 -3.83
C TRP A 297 1.71 -31.50 -4.25
N GLY A 298 1.98 -32.34 -5.26
CA GLY A 298 1.02 -33.36 -5.69
C GLY A 298 0.73 -34.41 -4.62
N GLU A 299 1.78 -34.88 -3.92
CA GLU A 299 1.65 -35.82 -2.81
C GLU A 299 0.89 -35.18 -1.63
N ALA A 300 1.23 -33.94 -1.28
CA ALA A 300 0.56 -33.21 -0.21
C ALA A 300 -0.93 -33.02 -0.49
N LEU A 301 -1.30 -32.57 -1.71
CA LEU A 301 -2.69 -32.34 -2.08
C LEU A 301 -3.48 -33.65 -2.16
N ALA A 302 -2.90 -34.72 -2.72
CA ALA A 302 -3.55 -36.03 -2.77
C ALA A 302 -3.78 -36.61 -1.37
N GLY A 303 -2.80 -36.49 -0.48
CA GLY A 303 -2.91 -36.90 0.92
C GLY A 303 -3.99 -36.12 1.67
N ILE A 304 -3.98 -34.79 1.56
CA ILE A 304 -5.00 -33.92 2.17
C ILE A 304 -6.40 -34.22 1.59
N ALA A 305 -6.52 -34.47 0.29
CA ALA A 305 -7.79 -34.83 -0.33
C ALA A 305 -8.32 -36.18 0.17
N ALA A 306 -7.45 -37.15 0.45
CA ALA A 306 -7.83 -38.42 1.07
C ALA A 306 -8.36 -38.21 2.50
N GLU A 307 -7.62 -37.47 3.32
CA GLU A 307 -8.05 -37.10 4.69
C GLU A 307 -9.41 -36.36 4.67
N LEU A 308 -9.64 -35.48 3.70
CA LEU A 308 -10.90 -34.75 3.55
C LEU A 308 -12.07 -35.64 3.13
N ARG A 309 -11.83 -36.68 2.33
CA ARG A 309 -12.87 -37.65 1.93
C ARG A 309 -13.31 -38.53 3.11
N ASP A 310 -12.36 -38.86 3.98
CA ASP A 310 -12.60 -39.78 5.10
C ASP A 310 -13.00 -39.05 6.41
N ALA A 311 -12.90 -37.71 6.44
CA ALA A 311 -13.21 -36.91 7.62
C ALA A 311 -14.70 -36.96 7.99
N ALA A 312 -15.01 -37.55 9.15
CA ALA A 312 -16.37 -37.55 9.70
C ALA A 312 -16.86 -36.15 10.14
N ALA A 313 -15.93 -35.27 10.54
CA ALA A 313 -16.20 -33.89 10.89
C ALA A 313 -15.03 -33.01 10.48
N LEU A 314 -15.35 -31.92 9.78
CA LEU A 314 -14.39 -30.95 9.25
C LEU A 314 -14.58 -29.59 9.90
N ARG A 315 -13.50 -29.03 10.45
CA ARG A 315 -13.46 -27.65 10.94
C ARG A 315 -12.41 -26.84 10.19
N VAL A 316 -12.77 -25.62 9.81
CA VAL A 316 -11.89 -24.69 9.10
C VAL A 316 -11.77 -23.39 9.87
N VAL A 317 -10.56 -23.11 10.33
CA VAL A 317 -10.17 -21.81 10.86
C VAL A 317 -9.58 -21.00 9.70
N ALA A 318 -10.40 -20.13 9.12
CA ALA A 318 -9.99 -19.15 8.12
C ALA A 318 -9.41 -17.90 8.80
N SER A 319 -9.00 -16.90 8.01
CA SER A 319 -8.40 -15.67 8.54
C SER A 319 -8.93 -14.43 7.84
N ALA A 320 -9.12 -13.37 8.61
CA ALA A 320 -9.47 -12.06 8.09
C ALA A 320 -8.29 -11.35 7.38
N ASN A 321 -7.12 -11.99 7.30
CA ASN A 321 -5.99 -11.58 6.46
C ASN A 321 -6.07 -12.14 5.03
N LEU A 322 -6.96 -13.10 4.77
CA LEU A 322 -7.13 -13.71 3.46
C LEU A 322 -7.95 -12.82 2.53
N SER A 323 -7.73 -12.96 1.22
CA SER A 323 -8.49 -12.23 0.22
C SER A 323 -9.96 -12.67 0.17
N ASN A 324 -10.83 -11.87 -0.43
CA ASN A 324 -12.22 -12.26 -0.64
C ASN A 324 -12.32 -13.54 -1.49
N GLU A 325 -11.43 -13.72 -2.47
CA GLU A 325 -11.35 -14.90 -3.33
C GLU A 325 -10.99 -16.15 -2.53
N GLU A 326 -10.00 -16.05 -1.65
CA GLU A 326 -9.57 -17.16 -0.78
C GLU A 326 -10.67 -17.55 0.22
N LEU A 327 -11.33 -16.55 0.82
CA LEU A 327 -12.47 -16.79 1.72
C LEU A 327 -13.68 -17.37 0.97
N PHE A 328 -13.95 -16.91 -0.24
CA PHE A 328 -15.00 -17.45 -1.10
C PHE A 328 -14.73 -18.92 -1.43
N LEU A 329 -13.52 -19.24 -1.89
CA LEU A 329 -13.12 -20.62 -2.19
C LEU A 329 -13.21 -21.53 -0.96
N ALA A 330 -12.73 -21.06 0.20
CA ALA A 330 -12.83 -21.80 1.45
C ALA A 330 -14.29 -22.08 1.83
N ARG A 331 -15.19 -21.10 1.66
CA ARG A 331 -16.62 -21.27 1.92
C ARG A 331 -17.28 -22.25 0.94
N GLU A 332 -17.00 -22.13 -0.35
CA GLU A 332 -17.60 -23.02 -1.37
C GLU A 332 -17.11 -24.45 -1.21
N LEU A 333 -15.79 -24.65 -1.05
CA LEU A 333 -15.19 -25.98 -0.97
C LEU A 333 -15.48 -26.64 0.38
N PHE A 334 -15.09 -26.00 1.49
CA PHE A 334 -15.19 -26.65 2.80
C PHE A 334 -16.58 -26.51 3.41
N GLY A 335 -17.22 -25.35 3.29
CA GLY A 335 -18.52 -25.08 3.90
C GLY A 335 -19.69 -25.68 3.11
N ARG A 336 -19.77 -25.43 1.79
CA ARG A 336 -20.93 -25.87 0.97
C ARG A 336 -20.77 -27.28 0.42
N HIS A 337 -19.60 -27.60 -0.16
CA HIS A 337 -19.39 -28.90 -0.78
C HIS A 337 -19.12 -30.00 0.25
N LEU A 338 -18.15 -29.78 1.16
CA LEU A 338 -17.79 -30.76 2.20
C LEU A 338 -18.61 -30.66 3.49
N LYS A 339 -19.52 -29.67 3.60
CA LYS A 339 -20.41 -29.46 4.75
C LYS A 339 -19.67 -29.33 6.10
N GLY A 340 -18.44 -28.82 6.06
CA GLY A 340 -17.65 -28.50 7.24
C GLY A 340 -18.09 -27.18 7.88
N GLU A 341 -17.70 -27.00 9.15
CA GLU A 341 -17.91 -25.74 9.84
C GLU A 341 -16.72 -24.80 9.58
N ILE A 342 -16.99 -23.52 9.33
CA ILE A 342 -15.96 -22.51 9.05
C ILE A 342 -16.13 -21.31 9.99
N ALA A 343 -15.01 -20.87 10.59
CA ALA A 343 -14.96 -19.70 11.44
C ALA A 343 -13.77 -18.81 11.07
N VAL A 344 -13.96 -17.50 11.17
CA VAL A 344 -12.91 -16.48 11.03
C VAL A 344 -12.77 -15.79 12.38
N PRO A 345 -11.71 -16.08 13.15
CA PRO A 345 -11.49 -15.43 14.42
C PRO A 345 -10.96 -14.01 14.21
N VAL A 346 -11.45 -13.05 15.02
CA VAL A 346 -11.01 -11.66 15.01
C VAL A 346 -10.83 -11.20 16.45
N ALA A 347 -9.62 -10.77 16.78
CA ALA A 347 -9.33 -10.10 18.05
C ALA A 347 -9.33 -8.58 17.85
N PRO A 348 -9.88 -7.80 18.79
CA PRO A 348 -9.68 -6.36 18.77
C PRO A 348 -8.19 -6.04 18.99
N GLY A 349 -7.64 -5.23 18.11
CA GLY A 349 -6.31 -4.63 18.24
C GLY A 349 -6.38 -3.18 18.75
N GLU A 350 -5.24 -2.51 18.72
CA GLU A 350 -5.14 -1.10 19.10
C GLU A 350 -6.01 -0.20 18.20
N PRO A 351 -6.72 0.79 18.77
CA PRO A 351 -7.48 1.75 17.99
C PRO A 351 -6.59 2.53 17.03
N ARG A 352 -6.96 2.51 15.75
CA ARG A 352 -6.30 3.26 14.67
C ARG A 352 -7.30 4.18 14.01
N LYS A 353 -6.78 5.28 13.47
CA LYS A 353 -7.57 6.24 12.72
C LYS A 353 -6.84 6.70 11.47
N MET A 354 -7.59 7.03 10.43
CA MET A 354 -7.09 7.57 9.18
C MET A 354 -8.00 8.69 8.70
N ARG A 355 -7.41 9.78 8.22
CA ARG A 355 -8.18 10.92 7.69
C ARG A 355 -8.40 10.74 6.19
N ASN A 356 -9.65 10.82 5.74
CA ASN A 356 -9.97 10.75 4.31
C ASN A 356 -9.83 12.12 3.62
N GLY A 357 -10.06 12.16 2.30
CA GLY A 357 -9.97 13.38 1.49
C GLY A 357 -11.07 14.40 1.74
N LYS A 358 -12.17 14.01 2.40
CA LYS A 358 -13.24 14.91 2.86
C LYS A 358 -12.95 15.51 4.24
N GLY A 359 -11.92 15.02 4.92
CA GLY A 359 -11.54 15.46 6.27
C GLY A 359 -12.15 14.64 7.41
N ASP A 360 -12.90 13.58 7.10
CA ASP A 360 -13.51 12.67 8.10
C ASP A 360 -12.47 11.67 8.62
N TRP A 361 -12.66 11.22 9.86
CA TRP A 361 -11.85 10.17 10.49
C TRP A 361 -12.49 8.81 10.31
N LEU A 362 -11.84 7.93 9.56
CA LEU A 362 -12.10 6.49 9.59
C LEU A 362 -11.40 5.89 10.80
N GLN A 363 -12.08 5.03 11.54
CA GLN A 363 -11.54 4.39 12.74
C GLN A 363 -11.67 2.86 12.64
N ALA A 364 -10.71 2.15 13.19
CA ALA A 364 -10.73 0.69 13.29
C ALA A 364 -10.01 0.21 14.55
N THR A 365 -10.61 -0.74 15.24
CA THR A 365 -9.92 -1.60 16.23
C THR A 365 -9.58 -2.96 15.63
N ASP A 366 -10.22 -3.34 14.53
CA ASP A 366 -9.97 -4.61 13.85
C ASP A 366 -8.62 -4.57 13.11
N PRO A 367 -7.64 -5.40 13.53
CA PRO A 367 -6.28 -5.38 13.01
C PRO A 367 -6.15 -6.12 11.66
N HIS A 368 -7.24 -6.70 11.14
CA HIS A 368 -7.22 -7.46 9.91
C HIS A 368 -7.82 -6.67 8.73
N PRO A 369 -7.25 -6.79 7.52
CA PRO A 369 -7.69 -6.01 6.38
C PRO A 369 -9.06 -6.42 5.82
N ASN A 370 -9.54 -7.64 6.11
CA ASN A 370 -10.67 -8.22 5.38
C ASN A 370 -11.76 -8.88 6.24
N SER A 371 -11.88 -8.52 7.53
CA SER A 371 -12.97 -9.02 8.37
C SER A 371 -14.36 -8.63 7.83
N ALA A 372 -14.48 -7.46 7.21
CA ALA A 372 -15.73 -7.06 6.56
C ALA A 372 -16.05 -7.93 5.34
N GLY A 373 -15.03 -8.41 4.61
CA GLY A 373 -15.18 -9.36 3.51
C GLY A 373 -15.71 -10.70 3.97
N ALA A 374 -15.15 -11.24 5.07
CA ALA A 374 -15.65 -12.47 5.69
C ALA A 374 -17.14 -12.36 6.08
N ARG A 375 -17.53 -11.26 6.75
CA ARG A 375 -18.95 -11.00 7.10
C ARG A 375 -19.83 -10.86 5.85
N ARG A 376 -19.33 -10.19 4.82
CA ARG A 376 -20.04 -9.97 3.54
C ARG A 376 -20.28 -11.27 2.77
N LEU A 377 -19.38 -12.24 2.91
CA LEU A 377 -19.53 -13.61 2.40
C LEU A 377 -20.40 -14.52 3.29
N GLY A 378 -20.90 -14.01 4.42
CA GLY A 378 -21.72 -14.79 5.36
C GLY A 378 -20.92 -15.85 6.14
N ILE A 379 -19.59 -15.70 6.24
CA ILE A 379 -18.76 -16.58 7.05
C ILE A 379 -18.85 -16.14 8.51
N ASN A 380 -18.95 -17.10 9.42
CA ASN A 380 -19.09 -16.82 10.85
C ASN A 380 -17.81 -16.16 11.39
N VAL A 381 -17.91 -14.92 11.87
CA VAL A 381 -16.80 -14.20 12.51
C VAL A 381 -16.94 -14.34 14.02
N VAL A 382 -15.90 -14.87 14.67
CA VAL A 382 -15.91 -15.21 16.10
C VAL A 382 -14.81 -14.46 16.85
N ASP A 383 -14.98 -14.28 18.15
CA ASP A 383 -13.93 -13.81 19.04
C ASP A 383 -13.08 -14.99 19.57
N GLY A 384 -12.16 -14.72 20.50
CA GLY A 384 -11.29 -15.76 21.07
C GLY A 384 -12.05 -16.86 21.82
N GLU A 385 -13.12 -16.52 22.54
CA GLU A 385 -13.96 -17.50 23.24
C GLU A 385 -14.77 -18.35 22.25
N GLY A 386 -15.31 -17.71 21.22
CA GLY A 386 -15.95 -18.39 20.09
C GLY A 386 -15.00 -19.33 19.36
N LEU A 387 -13.74 -18.94 19.14
CA LEU A 387 -12.71 -19.79 18.55
C LEU A 387 -12.36 -20.99 19.44
N SER A 388 -12.22 -20.79 20.75
CA SER A 388 -11.96 -21.89 21.69
C SER A 388 -13.11 -22.90 21.67
N ARG A 389 -14.36 -22.43 21.75
CA ARG A 389 -15.56 -23.29 21.63
C ARG A 389 -15.64 -24.00 20.29
N PHE A 390 -15.28 -23.32 19.20
CA PHE A 390 -15.24 -23.88 17.86
C PHE A 390 -14.24 -25.05 17.76
N LEU A 391 -13.07 -24.95 18.41
CA LEU A 391 -12.08 -26.03 18.44
C LEU A 391 -12.41 -27.12 19.47
N TYR A 392 -13.25 -26.84 20.46
CA TYR A 392 -13.64 -27.78 21.51
C TYR A 392 -14.42 -29.00 20.95
N GLY A 393 -14.27 -30.17 21.59
CA GLY A 393 -14.98 -31.39 21.21
C GLY A 393 -14.33 -32.24 20.10
N GLY A 394 -13.18 -31.81 19.56
CA GLY A 394 -12.35 -32.57 18.62
C GLY A 394 -13.01 -32.80 17.25
N ALA A 395 -12.48 -32.18 16.19
CA ALA A 395 -12.80 -32.60 14.82
C ALA A 395 -11.87 -33.73 14.39
N GLY A 396 -12.36 -34.63 13.53
CA GLY A 396 -11.51 -35.63 12.89
C GLY A 396 -10.44 -35.00 12.00
N LEU A 397 -10.76 -33.84 11.40
CA LEU A 397 -9.85 -33.03 10.58
C LEU A 397 -10.05 -31.54 10.84
N THR A 398 -8.95 -30.83 11.12
CA THR A 398 -8.93 -29.37 11.28
C THR A 398 -8.02 -28.72 10.25
N LEU A 399 -8.54 -27.73 9.51
CA LEU A 399 -7.78 -26.91 8.58
C LEU A 399 -7.55 -25.52 9.18
N ILE A 400 -6.31 -25.05 9.17
CA ILE A 400 -5.94 -23.69 9.56
C ILE A 400 -5.34 -23.00 8.34
N LEU A 401 -6.08 -22.06 7.76
CA LEU A 401 -5.69 -21.41 6.50
C LEU A 401 -4.66 -20.29 6.69
N ASP A 402 -4.55 -19.77 7.90
CA ASP A 402 -3.48 -18.85 8.33
C ASP A 402 -3.35 -18.97 9.87
N PRO A 403 -2.24 -19.52 10.39
CA PRO A 403 -2.07 -19.69 11.83
C PRO A 403 -1.92 -18.35 12.56
N GLY A 404 -1.62 -17.27 11.86
CA GLY A 404 -1.61 -15.90 12.39
C GLY A 404 -2.99 -15.25 12.49
N ALA A 405 -4.09 -15.99 12.21
CA ALA A 405 -5.45 -15.47 12.28
C ALA A 405 -5.80 -14.93 13.68
N HIS A 406 -5.34 -15.60 14.74
CA HIS A 406 -5.65 -15.21 16.11
C HIS A 406 -4.59 -15.71 17.10
N PRO A 407 -4.17 -14.91 18.11
CA PRO A 407 -3.13 -15.30 19.08
C PRO A 407 -3.41 -16.61 19.82
N PHE A 408 -4.69 -16.94 20.04
CA PHE A 408 -5.11 -18.21 20.67
C PHE A 408 -4.54 -19.44 19.97
N LEU A 409 -4.33 -19.42 18.65
CA LEU A 409 -3.79 -20.56 17.90
C LEU A 409 -2.34 -20.91 18.28
N ALA A 410 -1.62 -19.99 18.94
CA ALA A 410 -0.29 -20.25 19.49
C ALA A 410 -0.34 -20.74 20.95
N SER A 411 -1.50 -20.74 21.61
CA SER A 411 -1.64 -21.10 23.02
C SER A 411 -1.46 -22.61 23.26
N PRO A 412 -0.96 -23.03 24.43
CA PRO A 412 -0.87 -24.46 24.79
C PRO A 412 -2.21 -25.19 24.69
N GLU A 413 -3.32 -24.54 25.04
CA GLU A 413 -4.67 -25.09 24.95
C GLU A 413 -5.06 -25.41 23.50
N ALA A 414 -4.90 -24.44 22.59
CA ALA A 414 -5.19 -24.68 21.17
C ALA A 414 -4.32 -25.81 20.60
N LEU A 415 -3.03 -25.86 20.96
CA LEU A 415 -2.13 -26.92 20.49
C LEU A 415 -2.52 -28.31 21.00
N GLN A 416 -3.10 -28.41 22.19
CA GLN A 416 -3.65 -29.69 22.69
C GLN A 416 -4.87 -30.11 21.88
N LEU A 417 -5.79 -29.16 21.59
CA LEU A 417 -6.98 -29.43 20.78
C LEU A 417 -6.63 -29.85 19.34
N LEU A 418 -5.62 -29.21 18.74
CA LEU A 418 -5.17 -29.52 17.38
C LEU A 418 -4.46 -30.88 17.26
N ARG A 419 -4.00 -31.48 18.36
CA ARG A 419 -3.34 -32.81 18.36
C ARG A 419 -4.33 -33.98 18.37
N VAL A 420 -5.62 -33.73 18.55
CA VAL A 420 -6.64 -34.80 18.67
C VAL A 420 -6.94 -35.47 17.34
N GLY A 421 -6.82 -34.75 16.22
CA GLY A 421 -7.09 -35.25 14.87
C GLY A 421 -6.05 -34.78 13.86
N THR A 422 -6.27 -35.10 12.58
CA THR A 422 -5.41 -34.61 11.50
C THR A 422 -5.52 -33.08 11.44
N THR A 423 -4.39 -32.40 11.38
CA THR A 423 -4.37 -30.93 11.22
C THR A 423 -3.59 -30.53 9.98
N VAL A 424 -4.19 -29.69 9.13
CA VAL A 424 -3.56 -29.12 7.94
C VAL A 424 -3.39 -27.62 8.16
N VAL A 425 -2.18 -27.09 7.97
CA VAL A 425 -1.88 -25.67 8.19
C VAL A 425 -1.24 -25.06 6.95
N TRP A 426 -1.77 -23.93 6.49
CA TRP A 426 -1.08 -23.07 5.53
C TRP A 426 -0.29 -22.02 6.29
N ALA A 427 1.03 -21.98 6.17
CA ALA A 427 1.85 -21.04 6.93
C ALA A 427 2.95 -20.40 6.09
N ARG A 428 3.22 -19.15 6.42
CA ARG A 428 4.35 -18.37 5.87
C ARG A 428 5.48 -18.21 6.88
N ARG A 429 5.12 -17.94 8.13
CA ARG A 429 6.04 -17.62 9.24
C ARG A 429 6.05 -18.74 10.25
N GLU A 430 7.10 -18.82 11.05
CA GLU A 430 7.15 -19.74 12.17
C GLU A 430 5.94 -19.55 13.09
N HIS A 431 5.28 -20.66 13.42
CA HIS A 431 4.13 -20.65 14.30
C HIS A 431 3.95 -21.99 15.01
N ALA A 432 3.51 -21.97 16.26
CA ALA A 432 3.35 -23.19 17.06
C ALA A 432 2.36 -24.18 16.43
N ALA A 433 1.25 -23.68 15.86
CA ALA A 433 0.30 -24.51 15.12
C ALA A 433 0.92 -25.19 13.87
N ALA A 434 1.79 -24.48 13.14
CA ALA A 434 2.52 -25.06 12.01
C ALA A 434 3.47 -26.17 12.46
N HIS A 435 4.15 -25.97 13.60
CA HIS A 435 5.00 -27.00 14.22
C HIS A 435 4.23 -28.20 14.79
N ALA A 436 2.91 -28.09 14.97
CA ALA A 436 2.06 -29.19 15.42
C ALA A 436 1.27 -29.88 14.28
N ALA A 437 1.23 -29.28 13.09
CA ALA A 437 0.43 -29.75 11.95
C ALA A 437 0.83 -31.13 11.42
N THR A 438 -0.15 -31.96 11.06
CA THR A 438 0.08 -33.19 10.28
C THR A 438 0.55 -32.85 8.88
N TRP A 439 -0.10 -31.88 8.23
CA TRP A 439 0.28 -31.35 6.92
C TRP A 439 0.57 -29.86 7.02
N LEU A 440 1.69 -29.42 6.48
CA LEU A 440 2.07 -28.02 6.39
C LEU A 440 2.22 -27.61 4.94
N LEU A 441 1.52 -26.57 4.53
CA LEU A 441 1.58 -26.02 3.17
C LEU A 441 2.15 -24.60 3.21
N PRO A 442 3.21 -24.30 2.44
CA PRO A 442 3.80 -22.97 2.41
C PRO A 442 2.93 -22.00 1.58
N THR A 443 2.65 -20.81 2.12
CA THR A 443 1.92 -19.72 1.45
C THR A 443 2.75 -18.43 1.40
N PRO A 444 2.71 -17.63 0.32
CA PRO A 444 3.48 -16.41 0.19
C PRO A 444 2.86 -15.28 1.02
N SER A 445 3.57 -14.16 1.11
CA SER A 445 3.03 -12.92 1.65
C SER A 445 2.09 -12.23 0.64
N LEU A 446 1.48 -11.12 1.05
CA LEU A 446 0.70 -10.24 0.16
C LEU A 446 1.48 -9.84 -1.10
N ALA A 447 2.81 -9.68 -1.02
CA ALA A 447 3.63 -9.30 -2.17
C ALA A 447 3.69 -10.39 -3.26
N GLY A 448 3.52 -11.66 -2.86
CA GLY A 448 3.46 -12.81 -3.76
C GLY A 448 2.05 -13.25 -4.13
N ASN A 449 1.02 -12.47 -3.77
CA ASN A 449 -0.39 -12.82 -3.98
C ASN A 449 -1.16 -11.67 -4.64
N GLU A 450 -2.35 -11.97 -5.17
CA GLU A 450 -3.28 -11.02 -5.75
C GLU A 450 -4.71 -11.38 -5.35
N GLY A 451 -5.55 -10.37 -5.12
CA GLY A 451 -6.90 -10.56 -4.61
C GLY A 451 -7.59 -9.24 -4.28
N THR A 452 -8.72 -9.33 -3.60
CA THR A 452 -9.45 -8.18 -3.09
C THR A 452 -9.64 -8.23 -1.57
N PHE A 453 -9.64 -7.05 -0.95
CA PHE A 453 -10.08 -6.85 0.43
C PHE A 453 -11.30 -5.95 0.48
N THR A 454 -12.13 -6.14 1.49
CA THR A 454 -13.27 -5.28 1.81
C THR A 454 -12.95 -4.50 3.09
N SER A 455 -12.83 -3.18 2.97
CA SER A 455 -12.56 -2.32 4.13
C SER A 455 -13.75 -2.25 5.10
N SER A 456 -13.50 -1.76 6.31
CA SER A 456 -14.54 -1.45 7.31
C SER A 456 -15.55 -0.40 6.84
N ALA A 457 -15.17 0.43 5.87
CA ALA A 457 -16.05 1.37 5.18
C ALA A 457 -16.86 0.73 4.02
N GLY A 458 -16.71 -0.59 3.79
CA GLY A 458 -17.43 -1.35 2.77
C GLY A 458 -16.83 -1.29 1.36
N ALA A 459 -15.70 -0.59 1.19
CA ALA A 459 -15.03 -0.48 -0.10
C ALA A 459 -14.29 -1.78 -0.43
N VAL A 460 -14.60 -2.38 -1.58
CA VAL A 460 -13.86 -3.52 -2.13
C VAL A 460 -12.68 -2.97 -2.93
N GLN A 461 -11.47 -3.44 -2.66
CA GLN A 461 -10.24 -2.89 -3.20
C GLN A 461 -9.31 -4.03 -3.62
N ARG A 462 -8.76 -3.94 -4.83
CA ARG A 462 -7.81 -4.92 -5.36
C ARG A 462 -6.39 -4.59 -4.93
N PHE A 463 -5.64 -5.62 -4.54
CA PHE A 463 -4.20 -5.59 -4.43
C PHE A 463 -3.57 -6.48 -5.50
N VAL A 464 -2.45 -6.05 -6.07
CA VAL A 464 -1.78 -6.75 -7.17
C VAL A 464 -0.51 -7.44 -6.66
N GLN A 465 -0.18 -8.58 -7.26
CA GLN A 465 1.07 -9.29 -6.98
C GLN A 465 2.26 -8.41 -7.37
N ALA A 466 3.16 -8.16 -6.40
CA ALA A 466 4.36 -7.37 -6.60
C ALA A 466 5.44 -8.14 -7.35
N PHE A 467 5.63 -9.40 -6.98
CA PHE A 467 6.52 -10.32 -7.68
C PHE A 467 6.04 -11.74 -7.53
N THR A 468 6.31 -12.55 -8.55
CA THR A 468 6.01 -13.98 -8.52
C THR A 468 6.94 -14.68 -7.53
N ALA A 469 6.36 -15.48 -6.63
CA ALA A 469 7.12 -16.46 -5.85
C ALA A 469 7.81 -17.40 -6.86
N PRO A 470 9.11 -17.66 -6.75
CA PRO A 470 9.78 -18.55 -7.70
C PRO A 470 9.09 -19.95 -7.78
N GLY A 471 9.26 -20.66 -8.90
CA GLY A 471 8.55 -21.93 -9.15
C GLY A 471 7.04 -21.84 -9.47
N THR A 472 6.42 -20.64 -9.47
CA THR A 472 5.01 -20.48 -9.91
C THR A 472 4.90 -20.77 -11.41
N VAL A 473 4.24 -21.87 -11.78
CA VAL A 473 3.92 -22.19 -13.17
C VAL A 473 2.61 -21.50 -13.53
N HIS A 474 2.64 -20.59 -14.52
CA HIS A 474 1.40 -20.10 -15.13
C HIS A 474 0.74 -21.24 -15.92
N ARG A 475 -0.52 -21.58 -15.62
CA ARG A 475 -1.35 -22.33 -16.57
C ARG A 475 -1.61 -21.40 -17.76
N THR A 476 -0.99 -21.68 -18.90
CA THR A 476 -1.31 -20.99 -20.15
C THR A 476 -2.70 -21.42 -20.62
N ALA A 477 -3.44 -20.50 -21.28
CA ALA A 477 -4.79 -20.75 -21.80
C ALA A 477 -4.89 -21.92 -22.80
N THR A 478 -3.75 -22.46 -23.24
CA THR A 478 -3.65 -23.56 -24.21
C THR A 478 -3.16 -24.88 -23.60
N GLY A 479 -3.03 -25.00 -22.28
CA GLY A 479 -2.71 -26.27 -21.61
C GLY A 479 -1.31 -26.84 -21.90
N ALA A 480 -0.38 -26.05 -22.45
CA ALA A 480 0.98 -26.49 -22.75
C ALA A 480 2.01 -25.83 -21.81
N MET A 481 2.74 -26.66 -21.07
CA MET A 481 3.88 -26.28 -20.22
C MET A 481 5.15 -26.16 -21.07
N SER A 482 5.87 -25.04 -21.00
CA SER A 482 7.18 -24.86 -21.65
C SER A 482 8.30 -24.80 -20.60
N PRO A 483 9.48 -25.41 -20.84
CA PRO A 483 10.46 -25.69 -19.80
C PRO A 483 11.65 -24.72 -19.82
N SER A 484 12.04 -24.23 -18.64
CA SER A 484 13.44 -23.91 -18.33
C SER A 484 13.80 -24.32 -16.90
N CYS A 485 13.49 -25.56 -16.55
CA CYS A 485 14.23 -26.34 -15.54
C CYS A 485 14.01 -27.83 -15.83
N PRO A 486 15.07 -28.66 -15.90
CA PRO A 486 14.96 -30.03 -16.39
C PRO A 486 14.46 -30.98 -15.30
N THR A 487 13.67 -31.96 -15.74
CA THR A 487 13.27 -33.25 -15.09
C THR A 487 12.28 -33.20 -13.91
N ILE A 488 11.17 -33.96 -13.80
CA ILE A 488 10.46 -35.01 -14.58
C ILE A 488 9.01 -35.07 -14.00
N ALA A 489 7.99 -35.20 -14.87
CA ALA A 489 6.64 -35.80 -14.64
C ALA A 489 5.79 -35.41 -13.38
N SER A 490 5.45 -34.13 -13.21
CA SER A 490 4.32 -33.71 -12.37
C SER A 490 3.60 -32.52 -13.01
N PRO A 491 2.25 -32.43 -13.02
CA PRO A 491 1.52 -31.22 -13.44
C PRO A 491 1.88 -29.97 -12.59
N TRP A 492 2.60 -30.19 -11.50
CA TRP A 492 2.77 -29.24 -10.41
C TRP A 492 4.20 -28.68 -10.29
N GLY A 493 5.06 -28.75 -11.33
CA GLY A 493 6.38 -28.11 -11.30
C GLY A 493 7.41 -28.73 -10.32
N PRO A 494 8.63 -28.17 -10.21
CA PRO A 494 9.70 -28.72 -9.37
C PRO A 494 9.39 -28.58 -7.86
N PRO A 495 10.06 -29.37 -6.99
CA PRO A 495 10.02 -29.19 -5.54
C PRO A 495 10.57 -27.81 -5.15
N GLY A 496 9.95 -27.23 -4.12
CA GLY A 496 10.20 -25.86 -3.71
C GLY A 496 9.01 -24.97 -4.03
N GLU A 497 8.59 -24.26 -3.00
CA GLU A 497 8.04 -22.90 -3.00
C GLU A 497 6.56 -22.73 -2.62
N ALA A 498 6.33 -21.60 -1.98
CA ALA A 498 5.07 -21.19 -1.40
C ALA A 498 4.06 -20.80 -2.48
N ARG A 499 2.82 -21.26 -2.36
CA ARG A 499 1.75 -20.98 -3.33
C ARG A 499 0.63 -20.20 -2.69
N PRO A 500 0.05 -19.21 -3.39
CA PRO A 500 -1.15 -18.53 -2.93
C PRO A 500 -2.24 -19.52 -2.53
N LEU A 501 -2.97 -19.21 -1.46
CA LEU A 501 -3.97 -20.11 -0.94
C LEU A 501 -5.06 -20.40 -1.99
N TRP A 502 -5.52 -19.38 -2.74
CA TRP A 502 -6.51 -19.56 -3.80
C TRP A 502 -6.10 -20.65 -4.81
N LEU A 503 -4.83 -20.69 -5.19
CA LEU A 503 -4.30 -21.66 -6.15
C LEU A 503 -4.29 -23.06 -5.54
N THR A 504 -3.89 -23.19 -4.28
CA THR A 504 -3.88 -24.48 -3.59
C THR A 504 -5.30 -25.01 -3.31
N LEU A 505 -6.26 -24.13 -3.04
CA LEU A 505 -7.67 -24.51 -2.86
C LEU A 505 -8.32 -24.94 -4.17
N THR A 506 -8.05 -24.24 -5.27
CA THR A 506 -8.41 -24.66 -6.63
C THR A 506 -7.85 -26.05 -6.95
N ALA A 507 -6.56 -26.26 -6.68
CA ALA A 507 -5.92 -27.55 -6.93
C ALA A 507 -6.53 -28.67 -6.08
N LEU A 508 -6.81 -28.38 -4.80
CA LEU A 508 -7.48 -29.32 -3.90
C LEU A 508 -8.92 -29.63 -4.35
N ALA A 509 -9.64 -28.63 -4.84
CA ALA A 509 -10.98 -28.84 -5.41
C ALA A 509 -10.95 -29.76 -6.64
N HIS A 510 -9.93 -29.62 -7.49
CA HIS A 510 -9.70 -30.53 -8.61
C HIS A 510 -9.46 -31.98 -8.14
N GLU A 511 -8.58 -32.19 -7.16
CA GLU A 511 -8.30 -33.51 -6.56
C GLU A 511 -9.51 -34.15 -5.84
N LEU A 512 -10.45 -33.32 -5.38
CA LEU A 512 -11.72 -33.74 -4.79
C LEU A 512 -12.83 -33.97 -5.83
N GLY A 513 -12.57 -33.72 -7.11
CA GLY A 513 -13.57 -33.89 -8.17
C GLY A 513 -14.61 -32.78 -8.22
N VAL A 514 -14.25 -31.55 -7.86
CA VAL A 514 -15.12 -30.36 -7.83
C VAL A 514 -14.71 -29.36 -8.94
N PRO A 515 -14.94 -29.68 -10.22
CA PRO A 515 -14.43 -28.86 -11.35
C PRO A 515 -15.04 -27.45 -11.39
N ALA A 516 -16.19 -27.23 -10.74
CA ALA A 516 -16.81 -25.91 -10.64
C ALA A 516 -15.97 -24.89 -9.86
N LEU A 517 -14.95 -25.34 -9.12
CA LEU A 517 -14.00 -24.51 -8.38
C LEU A 517 -12.57 -24.57 -8.96
N ASP A 518 -12.40 -25.09 -10.18
CA ASP A 518 -11.10 -25.14 -10.88
C ASP A 518 -10.84 -23.83 -11.64
N PHE A 519 -10.24 -22.84 -10.98
CA PHE A 519 -10.00 -21.50 -11.53
C PHE A 519 -8.55 -21.26 -11.99
N ALA A 520 -8.36 -20.52 -13.08
CA ALA A 520 -7.02 -20.19 -13.59
C ALA A 520 -6.42 -18.94 -12.92
N SER A 521 -7.25 -18.04 -12.39
CA SER A 521 -6.81 -16.77 -11.80
C SER A 521 -7.74 -16.28 -10.67
N PRO A 522 -7.25 -15.39 -9.78
CA PRO A 522 -8.11 -14.69 -8.81
C PRO A 522 -9.25 -13.89 -9.47
N ALA A 523 -9.02 -13.37 -10.68
CA ALA A 523 -10.05 -12.65 -11.43
C ALA A 523 -11.23 -13.56 -11.80
N ASP A 524 -10.96 -14.82 -12.17
CA ASP A 524 -12.01 -15.80 -12.46
C ASP A 524 -12.82 -16.15 -11.21
N VAL A 525 -12.13 -16.31 -10.08
CA VAL A 525 -12.77 -16.52 -8.76
C VAL A 525 -13.67 -15.33 -8.44
N PHE A 526 -13.15 -14.10 -8.59
CA PHE A 526 -13.92 -12.89 -8.32
C PHE A 526 -15.13 -12.76 -9.25
N ALA A 527 -15.00 -13.10 -10.53
CA ALA A 527 -16.11 -13.06 -11.47
C ALA A 527 -17.23 -14.03 -11.09
N VAL A 528 -16.91 -15.22 -10.58
CA VAL A 528 -17.91 -16.15 -10.03
C VAL A 528 -18.50 -15.61 -8.73
N MET A 529 -17.67 -15.11 -7.81
CA MET A 529 -18.11 -14.53 -6.55
C MET A 529 -19.09 -13.35 -6.78
N ALA A 530 -18.78 -12.43 -7.68
CA ALA A 530 -19.63 -11.29 -8.01
C ALA A 530 -20.96 -11.68 -8.66
N ARG A 531 -21.01 -12.83 -9.37
CA ARG A 531 -22.27 -13.39 -9.90
C ARG A 531 -23.11 -14.08 -8.83
N ASN A 532 -22.47 -14.82 -7.93
CA ASN A 532 -23.15 -15.71 -6.99
C ASN A 532 -23.54 -15.02 -5.67
N ASP A 533 -22.76 -14.04 -5.22
CA ASP A 533 -23.01 -13.29 -4.00
C ASP A 533 -23.54 -11.90 -4.33
N LYS A 534 -24.82 -11.66 -3.99
CA LYS A 534 -25.48 -10.34 -4.15
C LYS A 534 -24.66 -9.20 -3.54
N ALA A 535 -23.89 -9.50 -2.51
CA ALA A 535 -23.05 -8.53 -1.85
C ALA A 535 -21.91 -8.02 -2.74
N PHE A 536 -21.43 -8.79 -3.72
CA PHE A 536 -20.37 -8.36 -4.66
C PHE A 536 -20.92 -8.05 -6.07
N ALA A 537 -22.24 -8.09 -6.24
CA ALA A 537 -22.90 -7.84 -7.51
C ALA A 537 -22.63 -6.41 -8.03
N GLY A 538 -22.38 -6.30 -9.34
CA GLY A 538 -22.12 -5.03 -10.03
C GLY A 538 -20.67 -4.53 -9.91
N LEU A 539 -19.79 -5.26 -9.22
CA LEU A 539 -18.37 -4.96 -9.16
C LEU A 539 -17.62 -5.71 -10.28
N ALA A 540 -16.66 -5.04 -10.91
CA ALA A 540 -15.81 -5.63 -11.96
C ALA A 540 -14.34 -5.57 -11.53
N TRP A 541 -13.61 -6.68 -11.71
CA TRP A 541 -12.22 -6.86 -11.26
C TRP A 541 -11.28 -5.75 -11.76
N GLU A 542 -11.48 -5.31 -13.00
CA GLU A 542 -10.68 -4.29 -13.68
C GLU A 542 -10.89 -2.90 -13.06
N THR A 543 -12.10 -2.64 -12.53
CA THR A 543 -12.45 -1.34 -11.93
C THR A 543 -11.98 -1.21 -10.48
N LEU A 544 -11.73 -2.33 -9.79
CA LEU A 544 -11.36 -2.37 -8.37
C LEU A 544 -9.88 -2.07 -8.09
N GLY A 545 -9.02 -2.06 -9.12
CA GLY A 545 -7.63 -1.63 -8.99
C GLY A 545 -7.48 -0.14 -8.64
N GLY A 546 -8.58 0.61 -8.72
CA GLY A 546 -8.54 2.05 -8.65
C GLY A 546 -7.77 2.57 -9.85
N LEU A 547 -8.35 2.43 -11.06
CA LEU A 547 -8.15 3.44 -12.09
C LEU A 547 -8.81 4.74 -11.59
N GLN A 548 -8.20 5.38 -10.60
CA GLN A 548 -8.36 6.80 -10.48
C GLN A 548 -7.58 7.39 -11.66
N GLN A 549 -8.25 8.19 -12.49
CA GLN A 549 -7.64 9.04 -13.51
C GLN A 549 -6.73 10.14 -12.93
N HIS A 550 -6.03 9.82 -11.83
CA HIS A 550 -5.02 10.62 -11.17
C HIS A 550 -3.72 9.80 -11.11
N GLU A 551 -3.18 9.45 -12.28
CA GLU A 551 -1.82 8.92 -12.50
C GLU A 551 -0.70 9.88 -12.02
N SER A 552 -0.98 10.83 -11.14
CA SER A 552 -0.21 12.09 -11.09
C SER A 552 0.63 12.33 -9.86
N PHE A 553 0.51 11.55 -8.77
CA PHE A 553 1.33 11.89 -7.58
C PHE A 553 2.79 11.44 -7.72
N ARG A 554 3.05 10.24 -8.27
CA ARG A 554 4.41 9.72 -8.49
C ARG A 554 4.78 9.55 -9.96
N GLU A 555 3.92 8.94 -10.77
CA GLU A 555 4.31 8.56 -12.14
C GLU A 555 4.60 9.76 -13.04
N ARG A 556 3.94 10.91 -12.85
CA ARG A 556 4.28 12.15 -13.58
C ARG A 556 5.43 12.97 -12.99
N GLN A 557 6.00 12.59 -11.85
CA GLN A 557 7.24 13.18 -11.35
C GLN A 557 8.48 12.46 -11.88
N HIS A 558 8.32 11.27 -12.49
CA HIS A 558 9.44 10.42 -12.94
C HIS A 558 9.46 10.12 -14.44
N VAL A 559 8.66 10.80 -15.26
CA VAL A 559 8.81 10.68 -16.72
C VAL A 559 9.98 11.55 -17.17
N GLY A 560 11.14 10.93 -17.34
CA GLY A 560 12.16 11.39 -18.27
C GLY A 560 11.74 11.15 -19.71
#